data_AF-A0A9Q0W9S6-F1
#
_entry.id   AF-A0A9Q0W9S6-F1
#
_cell.length_a   1.000
_cell.length_b   1.000
_cell.length_c   1.000
_cell.angle_alpha   90.00
_cell.angle_beta   90.00
_cell.angle_gamma   90.00
#
_symmetry.space_group_name_H-M   'P 1'
#
loop_
_entity.id
_entity.type
_entity.pdbx_description
1 polymer ?
#
loop_
_entity_poly.entity_id
_entity_poly.type
_entity_poly.pdbx_seq_one_letter_code
_entity_poly.pdbx_strand_id
1 'polypeptide(L)'
;MAENVLCILICIIGLVLSAQLIGNMQTNLQSMTVRVEEWMRHRQYLQIWKNRHLSLALVRRVPFFSQMDDQLPDAICERLVSSLSTEGTCIVREGDPVNEMLFVIRGQLESSTTNGGRSGFFNSITLTPGDFCGEELLTWALMPKSSANLPSSTRTVKA
;
A
#
# COMPACT_ATOMS: atom_id res chain seq x y z
N MET A 1 -43.21 -21.79 -57.32
CA MET A 1 -41.73 -21.82 -57.43
C MET A 1 -41.07 -20.56 -56.85
N ALA A 2 -41.60 -19.34 -57.11
CA ALA A 2 -41.02 -18.07 -56.65
C ALA A 2 -41.01 -17.88 -55.12
N GLU A 3 -42.04 -18.32 -54.41
CA GLU A 3 -42.16 -18.17 -52.94
C GLU A 3 -41.05 -18.90 -52.18
N ASN A 4 -40.72 -20.13 -52.60
CA ASN A 4 -39.64 -20.91 -51.99
C ASN A 4 -38.27 -20.25 -52.17
N VAL A 5 -38.03 -19.63 -53.34
CA VAL A 5 -36.79 -18.90 -53.62
C VAL A 5 -36.68 -17.64 -52.74
N LEU A 6 -37.80 -16.96 -52.53
CA LEU A 6 -37.87 -15.76 -51.68
C LEU A 6 -37.61 -16.08 -50.20
N CYS A 7 -38.20 -17.17 -49.69
CA CYS A 7 -37.93 -17.66 -48.34
C CYS A 7 -36.45 -18.00 -48.14
N ILE A 8 -35.83 -18.70 -49.09
CA ILE A 8 -34.41 -19.05 -49.04
C ILE A 8 -33.54 -17.79 -48.98
N LEU A 9 -33.83 -16.78 -49.80
CA LEU A 9 -33.09 -15.51 -49.80
C LEU A 9 -33.19 -14.78 -48.47
N ILE A 10 -34.40 -14.68 -47.89
CA ILE A 10 -34.61 -14.05 -46.58
C ILE A 10 -33.84 -14.78 -45.48
N CYS A 11 -33.87 -16.12 -45.47
CA CYS A 11 -33.13 -16.93 -44.52
C CYS A 11 -31.61 -16.69 -44.62
N ILE A 12 -31.06 -16.65 -45.84
CA ILE A 12 -29.64 -16.39 -46.06
C ILE A 12 -29.26 -15.00 -45.55
N ILE A 13 -30.04 -13.97 -45.89
CA ILE A 13 -29.79 -12.59 -45.44
C ILE A 13 -29.84 -12.50 -43.90
N GLY A 14 -30.82 -13.16 -43.27
CA GLY A 14 -30.94 -13.20 -41.81
C GLY A 14 -29.74 -13.88 -41.11
N LEU A 15 -29.22 -14.97 -41.69
CA LEU A 15 -28.04 -15.66 -41.17
C LEU A 15 -26.76 -14.82 -41.32
N VAL A 16 -26.62 -14.08 -42.42
CA VAL A 16 -25.46 -13.19 -42.63
C VAL A 16 -25.48 -12.04 -41.63
N LEU A 17 -26.64 -11.40 -41.42
CA LEU A 17 -26.78 -10.29 -40.47
C LEU A 17 -26.54 -10.75 -39.03
N SER A 18 -27.03 -11.93 -38.64
CA SER A 18 -26.81 -12.45 -37.29
C SER A 18 -25.34 -12.79 -37.05
N ALA A 19 -24.64 -13.37 -38.02
CA ALA A 19 -23.20 -13.62 -37.93
C ALA A 19 -22.39 -12.31 -37.77
N GLN A 20 -22.71 -11.27 -38.54
CA GLN A 20 -22.08 -9.95 -38.41
C GLN A 20 -22.34 -9.32 -37.04
N LEU A 21 -23.57 -9.43 -36.53
CA LEU A 21 -23.92 -8.89 -35.22
C LEU A 21 -23.16 -9.61 -34.10
N ILE A 22 -23.07 -10.94 -34.15
CA ILE A 22 -22.30 -11.75 -33.20
C ILE A 22 -20.82 -11.35 -33.25
N GLY A 23 -20.25 -11.21 -34.45
CA GLY A 23 -18.86 -10.76 -34.63
C GLY A 23 -18.61 -9.38 -34.05
N ASN A 24 -19.52 -8.43 -34.26
CA ASN A 24 -19.42 -7.08 -33.70
C ASN A 24 -19.52 -7.08 -32.16
N MET A 25 -20.45 -7.85 -31.58
CA MET A 25 -20.58 -7.98 -30.12
C MET A 25 -19.35 -8.65 -29.52
N GLN A 26 -18.86 -9.73 -30.13
CA GLN A 26 -17.66 -10.42 -29.68
C GLN A 26 -16.44 -9.49 -29.73
N THR A 27 -16.25 -8.74 -30.82
CA THR A 27 -15.13 -7.79 -30.96
C THR A 27 -15.24 -6.64 -29.96
N ASN A 28 -16.45 -6.13 -29.70
CA ASN A 28 -16.68 -5.10 -28.70
C ASN A 28 -16.35 -5.59 -27.29
N LEU A 29 -16.81 -6.80 -26.93
CA LEU A 29 -16.51 -7.42 -25.64
C LEU A 29 -15.00 -7.64 -25.47
N GLN A 30 -14.32 -8.18 -26.50
CA GLN A 30 -12.86 -8.37 -26.47
C GLN A 30 -12.09 -7.05 -26.38
N SER A 31 -12.56 -6.00 -27.08
CA SER A 31 -11.97 -4.67 -26.97
C SER A 31 -12.16 -4.08 -25.57
N MET A 32 -13.33 -4.28 -24.97
CA MET A 32 -13.61 -3.86 -23.59
C MET A 32 -12.75 -4.62 -22.57
N THR A 33 -12.56 -5.93 -22.71
CA THR A 33 -11.72 -6.72 -21.79
C THR A 33 -10.26 -6.28 -21.86
N VAL A 34 -9.67 -6.14 -23.05
CA VAL A 34 -8.29 -5.67 -23.21
C VAL A 34 -8.11 -4.28 -22.62
N ARG A 35 -9.04 -3.35 -22.89
CA ARG A 35 -8.99 -2.01 -22.32
C ARG A 35 -9.08 -2.05 -20.79
N VAL A 36 -9.93 -2.90 -20.22
CA VAL A 36 -10.02 -3.08 -18.76
C VAL A 36 -8.71 -3.64 -18.20
N GLU A 37 -8.08 -4.63 -18.84
CA GLU A 37 -6.77 -5.16 -18.44
C GLU A 37 -5.64 -4.13 -18.56
N GLU A 38 -5.63 -3.33 -19.63
CA GLU A 38 -4.70 -2.21 -19.79
C GLU A 38 -4.89 -1.16 -18.69
N TRP A 39 -6.13 -0.80 -18.37
CA TRP A 39 -6.44 0.11 -17.26
C TRP A 39 -6.04 -0.47 -15.90
N MET A 40 -6.25 -1.76 -15.67
CA MET A 40 -5.83 -2.45 -14.44
C MET A 40 -4.31 -2.47 -14.33
N ARG A 41 -3.59 -2.84 -15.40
CA ARG A 41 -2.12 -2.76 -15.45
C ARG A 41 -1.64 -1.34 -15.21
N HIS A 42 -2.21 -0.35 -15.90
CA HIS A 42 -1.84 1.05 -15.72
C HIS A 42 -2.07 1.54 -14.28
N ARG A 43 -3.22 1.21 -13.68
CA ARG A 43 -3.47 1.49 -12.25
C ARG A 43 -2.43 0.80 -11.36
N GLN A 44 -2.13 -0.46 -11.60
CA GLN A 44 -1.15 -1.20 -10.80
C GLN A 44 0.26 -0.60 -10.93
N TYR A 45 0.71 -0.26 -12.13
CA TYR A 45 1.97 0.46 -12.35
C TYR A 45 2.01 1.79 -11.61
N LEU A 46 0.92 2.58 -11.67
CA LEU A 46 0.83 3.84 -10.94
C LEU A 46 0.90 3.66 -9.42
N GLN A 47 0.25 2.63 -8.88
CA GLN A 47 0.30 2.34 -7.44
C GLN A 47 1.70 1.90 -7.00
N ILE A 48 2.35 1.01 -7.76
CA ILE A 48 3.72 0.56 -7.48
C ILE A 48 4.67 1.76 -7.51
N TRP A 49 4.57 2.60 -8.55
CA TRP A 49 5.42 3.77 -8.70
C TRP A 49 5.20 4.77 -7.56
N LYS A 50 3.94 5.05 -7.20
CA LYS A 50 3.58 5.92 -6.08
C LYS A 50 4.12 5.38 -4.75
N ASN A 51 3.92 4.10 -4.48
CA ASN A 51 4.37 3.47 -3.24
C ASN A 51 5.89 3.52 -3.11
N ARG A 52 6.63 3.24 -4.20
CA ARG A 52 8.09 3.34 -4.21
C ARG A 52 8.58 4.76 -3.97
N HIS A 53 7.98 5.75 -4.62
CA HIS A 53 8.41 7.14 -4.46
C HIS A 53 8.11 7.65 -3.03
N LEU A 54 6.94 7.31 -2.50
CA LEU A 54 6.53 7.67 -1.16
C LEU A 54 7.37 6.95 -0.08
N SER A 55 7.61 5.65 -0.22
CA SER A 55 8.41 4.89 0.75
C SER A 55 9.84 5.42 0.81
N LEU A 56 10.45 5.72 -0.33
CA LEU A 56 11.78 6.32 -0.38
C LEU A 56 11.81 7.69 0.30
N ALA A 57 10.79 8.52 0.05
CA ALA A 57 10.67 9.82 0.70
C ALA A 57 10.57 9.70 2.23
N LEU A 58 9.80 8.72 2.73
CA LEU A 58 9.63 8.47 4.17
C LEU A 58 10.91 7.94 4.83
N VAL A 59 11.56 6.94 4.21
CA VAL A 59 12.81 6.37 4.71
C VAL A 59 13.90 7.45 4.79
N ARG A 60 14.02 8.30 3.77
CA ARG A 60 14.99 9.41 3.77
C ARG A 60 14.70 10.51 4.82
N ARG A 61 13.51 10.55 5.43
CA ARG A 61 13.25 11.49 6.55
C ARG A 61 14.00 11.09 7.81
N VAL A 62 14.36 9.81 7.96
CA VAL A 62 15.15 9.35 9.09
C VAL A 62 16.60 9.78 8.86
N PRO A 63 17.19 10.63 9.74
CA PRO A 63 18.54 11.16 9.54
C PRO A 63 19.64 10.11 9.41
N PHE A 64 19.37 8.90 9.93
CA PHE A 64 20.27 7.77 9.80
C PHE A 64 20.32 7.23 8.36
N PHE A 65 19.16 7.06 7.71
CA PHE A 65 19.09 6.52 6.36
C PHE A 65 19.50 7.54 5.28
N SER A 66 19.37 8.84 5.55
CA SER A 66 19.77 9.87 4.59
C SER A 66 21.29 9.98 4.39
N GLN A 67 22.08 9.46 5.32
CA GLN A 67 23.55 9.46 5.25
C GLN A 67 24.13 8.21 4.59
N MET A 68 23.29 7.24 4.24
CA MET A 68 23.72 5.96 3.66
C MET A 68 23.61 5.98 2.13
N ASP A 69 24.38 5.11 1.49
CA ASP A 69 24.32 4.92 0.03
C ASP A 69 22.93 4.42 -0.39
N ASP A 70 22.50 4.78 -1.60
CA ASP A 70 21.14 4.61 -2.10
C ASP A 70 20.66 3.14 -2.11
N GLN A 71 21.60 2.19 -2.07
CA GLN A 71 21.31 0.76 -2.00
C GLN A 71 20.55 0.34 -0.73
N LEU A 72 20.85 0.93 0.44
CA LEU A 72 20.21 0.51 1.68
C LEU A 72 18.77 1.05 1.80
N PRO A 73 18.49 2.33 1.55
CA PRO A 73 17.13 2.84 1.48
C PRO A 73 16.28 2.08 0.45
N ASP A 74 16.81 1.77 -0.73
CA ASP A 74 16.09 0.96 -1.73
C ASP A 74 15.72 -0.43 -1.17
N ALA A 75 16.67 -1.12 -0.52
CA ALA A 75 16.42 -2.43 0.09
C ALA A 75 15.38 -2.37 1.24
N ILE A 76 15.35 -1.27 2.00
CA ILE A 76 14.32 -1.05 3.03
C ILE A 76 12.97 -0.79 2.38
N CYS A 77 12.93 0.03 1.31
CA CYS A 77 11.72 0.32 0.55
C CYS A 77 11.07 -0.92 -0.05
N GLU A 78 11.85 -1.92 -0.47
CA GLU A 78 11.34 -3.21 -0.96
C GLU A 78 10.68 -4.07 0.13
N ARG A 79 11.04 -3.86 1.40
CA ARG A 79 10.51 -4.63 2.55
C ARG A 79 9.42 -3.89 3.31
N LEU A 80 9.16 -2.63 2.99
CA LEU A 80 8.09 -1.83 3.59
C LEU A 80 6.72 -2.31 3.12
N VAL A 81 5.84 -2.59 4.08
CA VAL A 81 4.45 -3.00 3.83
C VAL A 81 3.51 -1.89 4.29
N SER A 82 2.58 -1.48 3.43
CA SER A 82 1.53 -0.53 3.79
C SER A 82 0.39 -1.24 4.51
N SER A 83 0.04 -0.79 5.72
CA SER A 83 -1.11 -1.27 6.49
C SER A 83 -2.13 -0.14 6.71
N LEU A 84 -3.39 -0.51 6.99
CA LEU A 84 -4.46 0.40 7.37
C LEU A 84 -4.88 0.10 8.80
N SER A 85 -4.92 1.12 9.63
CA SER A 85 -5.44 1.07 11.00
C SER A 85 -6.75 1.84 11.07
N THR A 86 -7.74 1.28 11.77
CA THR A 86 -9.01 1.96 12.03
C THR A 86 -8.90 2.79 13.30
N GLU A 87 -9.69 3.86 13.39
CA GLU A 87 -9.76 4.71 14.58
C GLU A 87 -9.99 3.89 15.86
N GLY A 88 -9.30 4.26 16.93
CA GLY A 88 -9.33 3.59 18.23
C GLY A 88 -8.46 2.34 18.33
N THR A 89 -7.80 1.91 17.26
CA THR A 89 -6.89 0.75 17.31
C THR A 89 -5.57 1.12 17.97
N CYS A 90 -5.13 0.29 18.90
CA CYS A 90 -3.82 0.42 19.51
C CYS A 90 -2.80 -0.25 18.61
N ILE A 91 -1.88 0.53 18.06
CA ILE A 91 -0.84 0.03 17.15
C ILE A 91 0.38 -0.42 17.96
N VAL A 92 0.83 0.42 18.90
CA VAL A 92 1.97 0.13 19.79
C VAL A 92 1.59 0.57 21.20
N ARG A 93 2.04 -0.16 22.23
CA ARG A 93 1.93 0.29 23.62
C ARG A 93 3.31 0.57 24.19
N GLU A 94 3.40 1.57 25.05
CA GLU A 94 4.61 1.84 25.82
C GLU A 94 4.98 0.62 26.66
N GLY A 95 6.26 0.22 26.61
CA GLY A 95 6.79 -0.95 27.31
C GLY A 95 6.81 -2.25 26.47
N ASP A 96 5.95 -2.37 25.45
CA ASP A 96 5.94 -3.54 24.57
C ASP A 96 7.22 -3.61 23.72
N PRO A 97 7.71 -4.80 23.34
CA PRO A 97 8.86 -4.93 22.46
C PRO A 97 8.56 -4.31 21.09
N VAL A 98 9.47 -3.47 20.60
CA VAL A 98 9.39 -2.88 19.27
C VAL A 98 9.88 -3.93 18.27
N ASN A 99 8.96 -4.45 17.46
CA ASN A 99 9.29 -5.44 16.43
C ASN A 99 9.41 -4.83 15.03
N GLU A 100 8.76 -3.69 14.81
CA GLU A 100 8.68 -3.01 13.53
C GLU A 100 8.72 -1.50 13.67
N MET A 101 9.29 -0.84 12.66
CA MET A 101 9.29 0.61 12.53
C MET A 101 8.09 1.04 11.68
N LEU A 102 7.37 2.06 12.14
CA LEU A 102 6.12 2.53 11.53
C LEU A 102 6.30 3.92 10.96
N PHE A 103 5.76 4.16 9.77
CA PHE A 103 5.76 5.45 9.10
C PHE A 103 4.32 5.90 8.85
N VAL A 104 3.97 7.11 9.27
CA VAL A 104 2.63 7.66 9.04
C VAL A 104 2.55 8.15 7.59
N ILE A 105 1.87 7.40 6.74
CA ILE A 105 1.69 7.79 5.33
C ILE A 105 0.56 8.80 5.17
N ARG A 106 -0.52 8.61 5.92
CA ARG A 106 -1.76 9.39 5.83
C ARG A 106 -2.56 9.23 7.13
N GLY A 107 -3.32 10.27 7.48
CA GLY A 107 -4.10 10.30 8.72
C GLY A 107 -3.31 10.93 9.85
N GLN A 108 -3.88 10.86 11.05
CA GLN A 108 -3.25 11.32 12.28
C GLN A 108 -3.30 10.18 13.28
N LEU A 109 -2.25 10.02 14.07
CA LEU A 109 -2.20 9.04 15.16
C LEU A 109 -1.98 9.79 16.47
N GLU A 110 -2.58 9.32 17.55
CA GLU A 110 -2.27 9.80 18.89
C GLU A 110 -1.04 9.04 19.43
N SER A 111 -0.04 9.76 19.92
CA SER A 111 1.15 9.21 20.57
C SER A 111 1.24 9.74 21.98
N SER A 112 1.12 8.85 22.96
CA SER A 112 1.22 9.18 24.38
C SER A 112 2.39 8.47 25.06
N THR A 113 3.03 9.12 26.02
CA THR A 113 4.11 8.54 26.83
C THR A 113 3.97 8.92 28.30
N THR A 114 4.27 7.96 29.17
CA THR A 114 4.31 8.08 30.62
C THR A 114 5.74 8.12 31.17
N ASN A 115 6.74 8.18 30.27
CA ASN A 115 8.17 8.15 30.60
C ASN A 115 8.52 6.97 31.52
N GLY A 116 8.06 5.78 31.14
CA GLY A 116 8.27 4.54 31.91
C GLY A 116 7.40 4.45 33.17
N GLY A 117 6.18 5.01 33.15
CA GLY A 117 5.24 4.94 34.28
C GLY A 117 5.55 5.91 35.41
N ARG A 118 6.25 7.03 35.15
CA ARG A 118 6.55 8.04 36.17
C ARG A 118 5.25 8.71 36.61
N SER A 119 4.94 8.62 37.91
CA SER A 119 3.75 9.25 38.49
C SER A 119 3.71 10.76 38.21
N GLY A 120 2.58 11.24 37.69
CA GLY A 120 2.36 12.65 37.33
C GLY A 120 2.92 13.08 35.98
N PHE A 121 3.51 12.17 35.18
CA PHE A 121 3.98 12.47 33.83
C PHE A 121 3.09 11.81 32.78
N PHE A 122 2.43 12.63 31.95
CA PHE A 122 1.69 12.19 30.78
C PHE A 122 1.89 13.22 29.67
N ASN A 123 2.49 12.80 28.56
CA ASN A 123 2.66 13.62 27.38
C ASN A 123 1.90 12.97 26.22
N SER A 124 1.02 13.71 25.56
CA SER A 124 0.31 13.26 24.36
C SER A 124 0.56 14.24 23.21
N ILE A 125 0.92 13.71 22.06
CA ILE A 125 1.16 14.44 20.83
C ILE A 125 0.44 13.76 19.67
N THR A 126 0.09 14.52 18.65
CA THR A 126 -0.49 13.98 17.41
C THR A 126 0.61 13.79 16.38
N LEU A 127 0.76 12.56 15.89
CA LEU A 127 1.63 12.23 14.77
C LEU A 127 0.91 12.51 13.46
N THR A 128 1.63 13.12 12.53
CA THR A 128 1.15 13.59 11.24
C THR A 128 1.85 12.86 10.10
N PRO A 129 1.37 13.00 8.84
CA PRO A 129 2.01 12.36 7.71
C PRO A 129 3.51 12.67 7.60
N GLY A 130 4.28 11.59 7.59
CA GLY A 130 5.72 11.54 7.53
C GLY A 130 6.43 11.56 8.88
N ASP A 131 5.71 11.56 9.99
CA ASP A 131 6.26 11.17 11.30
C ASP A 131 6.44 9.65 11.36
N PHE A 132 7.29 9.19 12.27
CA PHE A 132 7.64 7.77 12.41
C PHE A 132 7.75 7.35 13.89
N CYS A 133 7.68 6.04 14.12
CA CYS A 133 7.81 5.38 15.42
C CYS A 133 8.66 4.12 15.31
N GLY A 134 9.30 3.72 16.43
CA GLY A 134 10.09 2.50 16.50
C GLY A 134 11.57 2.72 16.14
N GLU A 135 12.05 3.96 16.16
CA GLU A 135 13.45 4.31 15.91
C GLU A 135 14.43 3.68 16.92
N GLU A 136 13.93 3.20 18.07
CA GLU A 136 14.71 2.44 19.04
C GLU A 136 15.29 1.15 18.42
N LEU A 137 14.59 0.55 17.44
CA LEU A 137 15.10 -0.60 16.68
C LEU A 137 16.37 -0.29 15.90
N LEU A 138 16.51 0.92 15.38
CA LEU A 138 17.71 1.32 14.64
C LEU A 138 18.91 1.33 15.57
N THR A 139 18.75 1.95 16.74
CA THR A 139 19.81 1.97 17.76
C THR A 139 20.18 0.56 18.18
N TRP A 140 19.18 -0.31 18.44
CA TRP A 140 19.41 -1.70 18.81
C TRP A 140 20.15 -2.50 17.72
N ALA A 141 19.75 -2.37 16.46
CA ALA A 141 20.33 -3.12 15.34
C ALA A 141 21.78 -2.70 15.02
N LEU A 142 22.15 -1.45 15.34
CA LEU A 142 23.47 -0.89 15.06
C LEU A 142 24.49 -1.16 16.17
N MET A 143 24.06 -1.58 17.36
CA MET A 143 24.96 -1.84 18.47
C MET A 143 25.61 -3.23 18.37
N PRO A 144 26.96 -3.34 18.44
CA PRO A 144 27.69 -4.61 18.28
C PRO A 144 27.48 -5.62 19.43
N LYS A 145 26.74 -5.23 20.48
CA LYS A 145 26.37 -6.07 21.63
C LYS A 145 24.86 -6.00 21.86
N SER A 146 24.06 -6.06 20.80
CA SER A 146 22.60 -6.12 20.99
C SER A 146 22.29 -7.32 21.88
N SER A 147 21.62 -7.06 23.00
CA SER A 147 21.05 -8.13 23.81
C SER A 147 20.06 -8.90 22.93
N ALA A 148 19.88 -10.20 23.16
CA ALA A 148 18.91 -10.99 22.41
C ALA A 148 17.46 -10.47 22.51
N ASN A 149 17.21 -9.50 23.40
CA ASN A 149 15.91 -8.88 23.64
C ASN A 149 15.76 -7.61 22.80
N LEU A 150 14.58 -7.46 22.19
CA LEU A 150 14.18 -6.26 21.47
C LEU A 150 14.04 -5.06 22.41
N PRO A 151 14.25 -3.82 21.92
CA PRO A 151 14.02 -2.63 22.72
C PRO A 151 12.53 -2.48 23.05
N SER A 152 12.22 -1.90 24.20
CA SER A 152 10.86 -1.54 24.57
C SER A 152 10.43 -0.22 23.93
N SER A 153 9.17 -0.13 23.52
CA SER A 153 8.59 1.10 22.99
C SER A 153 8.54 2.18 24.07
N THR A 154 8.95 3.39 23.73
CA THR A 154 8.90 4.56 24.61
C THR A 154 7.52 5.22 24.68
N ARG A 155 6.58 4.81 23.82
CA ARG A 155 5.27 5.45 23.64
C ARG A 155 4.17 4.48 23.26
N THR A 156 2.93 4.86 23.57
CA THR A 156 1.70 4.23 23.10
C THR A 156 1.16 5.00 21.91
N VAL A 157 0.96 4.32 20.79
CA VAL A 157 0.45 4.89 19.53
C VAL A 157 -0.91 4.29 19.20
N LYS A 158 -1.89 5.16 18.94
CA LYS A 158 -3.26 4.80 18.58
C LYS A 158 -3.70 5.53 17.31
N ALA A 159 -4.50 4.85 16.48
CA ALA A 159 -5.14 5.43 15.31
C ALA A 159 -6.47 6.12 15.64
#